data_AF-A0A951I1A0-F1
#
_entry.id   AF-A0A951I1A0-F1
#
_cell.length_a   1.000
_cell.length_b   1.000
_cell.length_c   1.000
_cell.angle_alpha   90.00
_cell.angle_beta   90.00
_cell.angle_gamma   90.00
#
_symmetry.space_group_name_H-M   'P 1'
#
loop_
_entity.id
_entity.type
_entity.pdbx_description
1 polymer ?
#
loop_
_entity_poly.entity_id
_entity_poly.type
_entity_poly.pdbx_seq_one_letter_code
_entity_poly.pdbx_strand_id
1 'polypeptide(L)'
;LRFKVDSSIVNGSNISAGSLPLTLLQTLSSGRRKSSNMLVGNLVPTLTSATVVTTTVVPAPPGPPPPIPPPQMIYATIDLTGLLLGTLEDDVYLALYRDGSVVRMFDVLTIPAGPPQTQRRLVMVADEAVPEGSYLTILKVNGQQAIQSFPVELVP
;
A
#
# COMPACT_ATOMS: atom_id res chain seq x y z
N LEU A 1 -8.68 16.02 -17.72
CA LEU A 1 -7.46 15.19 -17.82
C LEU A 1 -6.28 16.10 -18.11
N ARG A 2 -5.25 16.11 -17.26
CA ARG A 2 -3.97 16.77 -17.53
C ARG A 2 -2.92 15.67 -17.69
N PHE A 3 -2.26 15.65 -18.84
CA PHE A 3 -1.16 14.72 -19.09
C PHE A 3 0.12 15.32 -18.52
N LYS A 4 0.66 14.70 -17.46
CA LYS A 4 1.96 15.04 -16.88
C LYS A 4 2.88 13.85 -17.16
N VAL A 5 4.05 14.12 -17.73
CA VAL A 5 5.12 13.10 -17.78
C VAL A 5 5.69 13.02 -16.37
N ASP A 6 5.64 11.82 -15.79
CA ASP A 6 6.31 11.58 -14.52
C ASP A 6 7.83 11.75 -14.73
N SER A 7 8.41 12.73 -14.03
CA SER A 7 9.83 13.05 -14.13
C SER A 7 10.72 11.91 -13.62
N SER A 8 10.16 10.98 -12.83
CA SER A 8 10.82 9.75 -12.41
C SER A 8 11.09 8.76 -13.55
N ILE A 9 10.24 8.78 -14.59
CA ILE A 9 10.39 7.92 -15.77
C ILE A 9 11.51 8.50 -16.65
N VAL A 10 11.63 9.83 -16.70
CA VAL A 10 12.62 10.53 -17.52
C VAL A 10 14.05 10.28 -17.05
N ASN A 11 14.27 10.18 -15.73
CA ASN A 11 15.57 9.85 -15.15
C ASN A 11 15.73 8.36 -14.78
N GLY A 12 14.65 7.58 -14.89
CA GLY A 12 14.60 6.15 -14.56
C GLY A 12 14.81 5.81 -13.09
N SER A 13 14.82 6.80 -12.18
CA SER A 13 15.26 6.59 -10.80
C SER A 13 14.14 6.36 -9.80
N ASN A 14 12.87 6.64 -10.15
CA ASN A 14 11.73 6.46 -9.24
C ASN A 14 10.47 5.91 -9.93
N ILE A 15 10.62 4.87 -10.77
CA ILE A 15 9.47 4.23 -11.43
C ILE A 15 8.58 3.54 -10.38
N SER A 16 7.31 3.90 -10.30
CA SER A 16 6.33 3.27 -9.40
C SER A 16 5.79 1.95 -9.95
N ALA A 17 5.21 1.13 -9.05
CA ALA A 17 4.42 -0.04 -9.45
C ALA A 17 3.26 0.39 -10.38
N GLY A 18 2.93 -0.46 -11.35
CA GLY A 18 1.96 -0.14 -12.40
C GLY A 18 2.20 -0.90 -13.71
N SER A 19 1.30 -0.70 -14.67
CA SER A 19 1.44 -1.21 -16.04
C SER A 19 2.22 -0.21 -16.89
N LEU A 20 3.36 -0.64 -17.44
CA LEU A 20 4.30 0.20 -18.17
C LEU A 20 4.49 -0.31 -19.60
N PRO A 21 4.42 0.57 -20.61
CA PRO A 21 4.77 0.20 -21.97
C PRO A 21 6.30 0.04 -22.10
N LEU A 22 6.72 -1.04 -22.75
CA LEU A 22 8.11 -1.38 -23.04
C LEU A 22 8.30 -1.45 -24.56
N THR A 23 9.39 -0.86 -25.04
CA THR A 23 9.82 -0.95 -26.44
C THR A 23 11.34 -1.08 -26.47
N LEU A 24 11.83 -2.02 -27.27
CA LEU A 24 13.25 -2.21 -27.49
C LEU A 24 13.67 -1.48 -28.76
N LEU A 25 14.79 -0.75 -28.69
CA LEU A 25 15.39 -0.05 -29.81
C LEU A 25 16.82 -0.55 -29.98
N GLN A 26 17.11 -1.10 -31.15
CA GLN A 26 18.46 -1.50 -31.52
C GLN A 26 19.00 -0.56 -32.60
N THR A 27 20.13 0.06 -32.35
CA THR A 27 20.91 0.76 -33.38
C THR A 27 21.81 -0.26 -34.07
N LEU A 28 21.68 -0.39 -35.40
CA LEU A 28 22.49 -1.29 -36.21
C LEU A 28 23.83 -0.64 -36.55
N SER A 29 24.81 -1.43 -37.00
CA SER A 29 26.13 -0.93 -37.44
C SER A 29 26.05 0.10 -38.58
N SER A 30 24.94 0.11 -39.33
CA SER A 30 24.64 1.09 -40.37
C SER A 30 24.11 2.43 -39.86
N GLY A 31 23.93 2.60 -38.54
CA GLY A 31 23.30 3.77 -37.93
C GLY A 31 21.77 3.78 -38.00
N ARG A 32 21.14 2.83 -38.73
CA ARG A 32 19.68 2.66 -38.76
C ARG A 32 19.18 2.07 -37.44
N ARG A 33 17.92 2.36 -37.09
CA ARG A 33 17.26 1.85 -35.88
C ARG A 33 16.22 0.79 -36.22
N LYS A 34 16.19 -0.29 -35.45
CA LYS A 34 15.12 -1.31 -35.46
C LYS A 34 14.39 -1.21 -34.12
N SER A 35 13.07 -1.04 -34.16
CA SER A 35 12.22 -1.04 -32.97
C SER A 35 11.41 -2.34 -32.88
N SER A 36 11.11 -2.78 -31.66
CA SER A 36 10.10 -3.81 -31.42
C SER A 36 8.68 -3.24 -31.49
N ASN A 37 7.69 -4.13 -31.38
CA ASN A 37 6.35 -3.72 -30.98
C ASN A 37 6.33 -3.29 -29.51
N MET A 38 5.27 -2.58 -29.11
CA MET A 38 5.02 -2.25 -27.71
C MET A 38 4.55 -3.50 -26.96
N LEU A 39 5.22 -3.81 -25.87
CA LEU A 39 4.79 -4.80 -24.89
C LEU A 39 4.40 -4.08 -23.60
N VAL A 40 3.50 -4.65 -22.80
CA VAL A 40 3.14 -4.09 -21.50
C VAL A 40 3.76 -4.97 -20.43
N GLY A 41 4.61 -4.37 -19.59
CA GLY A 41 5.14 -5.00 -18.37
C GLY A 41 4.40 -4.48 -17.15
N ASN A 42 4.27 -5.31 -16.11
CA ASN A 42 3.70 -4.87 -14.83
C ASN A 42 4.79 -4.88 -13.76
N LEU A 43 5.01 -3.73 -13.13
CA LEU A 43 5.79 -3.65 -11.91
C LEU A 43 4.87 -3.85 -10.73
N VAL A 44 5.17 -4.86 -9.94
CA VAL A 44 4.34 -5.29 -8.81
C VAL A 44 5.03 -4.88 -7.51
N PRO A 45 4.30 -4.29 -6.55
CA PRO A 45 4.90 -3.95 -5.26
C PRO A 45 5.26 -5.20 -4.48
N THR A 46 6.28 -5.10 -3.63
CA THR A 46 6.64 -6.16 -2.69
C THR A 46 6.58 -5.61 -1.29
N LEU A 47 5.85 -6.31 -0.42
CA LEU A 47 5.82 -6.01 1.00
C LEU A 47 6.80 -6.97 1.68
N THR A 48 7.63 -6.48 2.59
CA THR A 48 8.54 -7.32 3.38
C THR A 48 8.13 -7.38 4.84
N SER A 49 7.38 -6.38 5.33
CA SER A 49 6.76 -6.41 6.65
C SER A 49 5.57 -5.46 6.76
N ALA A 50 4.68 -5.77 7.70
CA ALA A 50 3.70 -4.87 8.25
C ALA A 50 3.80 -4.95 9.78
N THR A 51 4.13 -3.83 10.43
CA THR A 51 4.42 -3.78 11.87
C THR A 51 3.48 -2.80 12.54
N VAL A 52 2.77 -3.27 13.56
CA VAL A 52 1.94 -2.41 14.40
C VAL A 52 2.87 -1.63 15.34
N VAL A 53 2.83 -0.30 15.25
CA VAL A 53 3.64 0.62 16.06
C VAL A 53 2.94 0.96 17.36
N THR A 54 1.63 1.23 17.27
CA THR A 54 0.78 1.57 18.41
C THR A 54 -0.62 1.04 18.16
N THR A 55 -1.29 0.59 19.21
CA THR A 55 -2.72 0.29 19.25
C THR A 55 -3.39 1.19 20.27
N THR A 56 -4.67 1.50 20.09
CA THR A 56 -5.48 2.21 21.07
C THR A 56 -6.91 1.71 21.01
N VAL A 57 -7.47 1.43 22.18
CA VAL A 57 -8.86 0.99 22.33
C VAL A 57 -9.79 2.20 22.28
N VAL A 58 -10.85 2.12 21.50
CA VAL A 58 -11.94 3.10 21.54
C VAL A 58 -12.66 2.96 22.89
N PRO A 59 -12.73 4.03 23.71
CA PRO A 59 -13.38 3.95 25.01
C PRO A 59 -14.85 3.52 24.89
N ALA A 60 -15.28 2.63 25.79
CA ALA A 60 -16.69 2.28 25.88
C ALA A 60 -17.53 3.52 26.21
N PRO A 61 -18.75 3.66 25.65
CA PRO A 61 -19.66 4.72 26.04
C PRO A 61 -19.90 4.72 27.55
N PRO A 62 -20.03 5.90 28.19
CA PRO A 62 -20.32 5.97 29.62
C PRO A 62 -21.67 5.31 29.92
N GLY A 63 -21.67 4.33 30.82
CA GLY A 63 -22.87 3.58 31.22
C GLY A 63 -22.54 2.25 31.91
N PRO A 64 -23.53 1.55 32.48
CA PRO A 64 -23.33 0.20 32.99
C PRO A 64 -22.90 -0.72 31.83
N PRO A 65 -21.91 -1.62 32.05
CA PRO A 65 -21.47 -2.53 31.00
C PRO A 65 -22.62 -3.44 30.57
N PRO A 66 -22.76 -3.71 29.26
CA PRO A 66 -23.74 -4.68 28.79
C PRO A 66 -23.43 -6.08 29.34
N PRO A 67 -24.44 -6.96 29.48
CA PRO A 67 -24.25 -8.33 29.98
C PRO A 67 -23.20 -9.14 29.21
N ILE A 68 -23.02 -8.82 27.92
CA ILE A 68 -21.98 -9.38 27.06
C ILE A 68 -21.17 -8.19 26.52
N PRO A 69 -19.87 -8.09 26.83
CA PRO A 69 -19.02 -7.05 26.28
C PRO A 69 -18.95 -7.18 24.75
N PRO A 70 -19.16 -6.09 23.98
CA PRO A 70 -18.85 -6.10 22.56
C PRO A 70 -17.34 -6.28 22.34
N PRO A 71 -16.92 -6.75 21.15
CA PRO A 71 -15.50 -6.74 20.79
C PRO A 71 -14.90 -5.35 20.97
N GLN A 72 -13.67 -5.29 21.46
CA GLN A 72 -12.99 -3.99 21.56
C GLN A 72 -12.72 -3.45 20.16
N MET A 73 -12.99 -2.17 19.95
CA MET A 73 -12.67 -1.49 18.70
C MET A 73 -11.28 -0.87 18.85
N ILE A 74 -10.35 -1.22 17.96
CA ILE A 74 -8.95 -0.82 17.99
C ILE A 74 -8.65 0.06 16.79
N TYR A 75 -7.97 1.18 17.01
CA TYR A 75 -7.27 1.92 15.97
C TYR A 75 -5.76 1.87 16.23
N ALA A 76 -4.98 1.91 15.16
CA ALA A 76 -3.55 1.65 15.23
C ALA A 76 -2.74 2.51 14.27
N THR A 77 -1.45 2.62 14.57
CA THR A 77 -0.43 3.03 13.60
C THR A 77 0.26 1.79 13.08
N ILE A 78 0.32 1.61 11.76
CA ILE A 78 0.92 0.44 11.11
C ILE A 78 1.98 0.92 10.11
N ASP A 79 3.21 0.44 10.29
CA ASP A 79 4.32 0.64 9.37
C ASP A 79 4.44 -0.50 8.38
N LEU A 80 4.46 -0.15 7.10
CA LEU A 80 4.69 -1.05 5.98
C LEU A 80 6.10 -0.81 5.44
N THR A 81 6.85 -1.88 5.22
CA THR A 81 8.18 -1.83 4.59
C THR A 81 8.21 -2.75 3.38
N GLY A 82 8.92 -2.35 2.33
CA GLY A 82 8.98 -3.09 1.08
C GLY A 82 9.65 -2.33 -0.07
N LEU A 83 9.24 -2.63 -1.30
CA LEU A 83 9.68 -1.94 -2.52
C LEU A 83 8.48 -1.57 -3.38
N LEU A 84 8.63 -0.47 -4.12
CA LEU A 84 7.60 0.07 -5.01
C LEU A 84 6.28 0.36 -4.27
N LEU A 85 6.36 0.80 -3.01
CA LEU A 85 5.18 1.14 -2.19
C LEU A 85 4.51 2.47 -2.63
N GLY A 86 4.87 2.96 -3.82
CA GLY A 86 4.40 4.20 -4.43
C GLY A 86 4.97 5.46 -3.79
N THR A 87 4.58 6.58 -4.39
CA THR A 87 4.85 7.97 -3.99
C THR A 87 3.55 8.66 -3.55
N LEU A 88 3.61 9.93 -3.17
CA LEU A 88 2.39 10.72 -2.87
C LEU A 88 1.53 11.00 -4.11
N GLU A 89 2.04 10.80 -5.32
CA GLU A 89 1.28 10.98 -6.56
C GLU A 89 0.58 9.70 -7.03
N ASP A 90 0.91 8.55 -6.41
CA ASP A 90 0.37 7.24 -6.78
C ASP A 90 -0.93 6.92 -6.06
N ASP A 91 -1.76 6.12 -6.72
CA ASP A 91 -2.99 5.58 -6.16
C ASP A 91 -2.67 4.37 -5.27
N VAL A 92 -2.70 4.56 -3.95
CA VAL A 92 -2.28 3.53 -2.98
C VAL A 92 -3.41 3.18 -2.03
N TYR A 93 -3.72 1.88 -1.93
CA TYR A 93 -4.72 1.36 -1.00
C TYR A 93 -4.11 0.31 -0.08
N LEU A 94 -4.52 0.35 1.18
CA LEU A 94 -4.27 -0.70 2.15
C LEU A 94 -5.61 -1.23 2.67
N ALA A 95 -5.81 -2.54 2.60
CA ALA A 95 -6.98 -3.19 3.18
C ALA A 95 -6.59 -4.08 4.36
N LEU A 96 -7.40 -4.05 5.41
CA LEU A 96 -7.42 -5.03 6.48
C LEU A 96 -8.42 -6.12 6.11
N TYR A 97 -7.92 -7.34 5.95
CA TYR A 97 -8.69 -8.48 5.49
C TYR A 97 -8.78 -9.55 6.59
N ARG A 98 -9.98 -10.05 6.84
CA ARG A 98 -10.26 -11.10 7.82
C ARG A 98 -11.44 -11.95 7.36
N ASP A 99 -11.34 -13.26 7.57
CA ASP A 99 -12.41 -14.24 7.33
C ASP A 99 -13.07 -14.15 5.95
N GLY A 100 -12.27 -14.02 4.89
CA GLY A 100 -12.83 -13.96 3.54
C GLY A 100 -13.25 -12.55 3.08
N SER A 101 -13.18 -11.55 3.96
CA SER A 101 -13.75 -10.21 3.73
C SER A 101 -12.78 -9.07 4.00
N VAL A 102 -12.92 -7.98 3.24
CA VAL A 102 -12.28 -6.70 3.58
C VAL A 102 -13.07 -6.07 4.72
N VAL A 103 -12.45 -5.94 5.88
CA VAL A 103 -13.06 -5.30 7.07
C VAL A 103 -12.98 -3.79 6.96
N ARG A 104 -11.85 -3.27 6.47
CA ARG A 104 -11.67 -1.85 6.20
C ARG A 104 -10.63 -1.62 5.12
N MET A 105 -10.80 -0.55 4.35
CA MET A 105 -9.86 -0.09 3.34
C MET A 105 -9.47 1.36 3.62
N PHE A 106 -8.21 1.68 3.35
CA PHE A 106 -7.59 2.97 3.56
C PHE A 106 -6.91 3.40 2.26
N ASP A 107 -7.06 4.67 1.91
CA ASP A 107 -6.43 5.33 0.77
C ASP A 107 -5.51 6.49 1.19
N VAL A 108 -5.51 6.84 2.49
CA VAL A 108 -4.61 7.84 3.07
C VAL A 108 -3.48 7.14 3.82
N LEU A 109 -2.30 7.12 3.20
CA LEU A 109 -1.07 6.62 3.81
C LEU A 109 0.02 7.69 3.77
N THR A 110 0.72 7.84 4.89
CA THR A 110 1.87 8.74 5.00
C THR A 110 3.16 8.05 4.57
N ILE A 111 4.18 8.83 4.24
CA ILE A 111 5.53 8.33 3.92
C ILE A 111 6.46 8.71 5.08
N PRO A 112 6.94 7.73 5.87
CA PRO A 112 7.99 7.98 6.85
C PRO A 112 9.30 8.45 6.17
N ALA A 113 10.19 9.08 6.93
CA ALA A 113 11.51 9.45 6.42
C ALA A 113 12.32 8.20 6.05
N GLY A 114 12.82 8.13 4.83
CA GLY A 114 13.58 6.98 4.34
C GLY A 114 13.78 7.01 2.83
N PRO A 115 14.36 5.94 2.24
CA PRO A 115 14.48 5.81 0.80
C PRO A 115 13.09 5.85 0.11
N PRO A 116 12.99 6.46 -1.08
CA PRO A 116 11.70 6.60 -1.76
C PRO A 116 11.06 5.24 -2.03
N GLN A 117 9.74 5.17 -1.88
CA GLN A 117 8.93 3.98 -2.16
C GLN A 117 9.29 2.71 -1.38
N THR A 118 10.00 2.84 -0.24
CA THR A 118 10.36 1.69 0.60
C THR A 118 9.52 1.56 1.87
N GLN A 119 8.80 2.62 2.24
CA GLN A 119 8.02 2.67 3.47
C GLN A 119 6.70 3.39 3.26
N ARG A 120 5.67 2.92 3.97
CA ARG A 120 4.37 3.58 4.13
C ARG A 120 3.89 3.44 5.55
N ARG A 121 3.10 4.40 6.01
CA ARG A 121 2.49 4.35 7.34
C ARG A 121 1.01 4.64 7.25
N LEU A 122 0.22 3.69 7.72
CA LEU A 122 -1.18 3.92 8.06
C LEU A 122 -1.25 4.50 9.47
N VAL A 123 -1.99 5.59 9.63
CA VAL A 123 -2.36 6.14 10.94
C VAL A 123 -3.86 6.13 11.00
N MET A 124 -4.43 5.17 11.73
CA MET A 124 -5.87 5.09 11.90
C MET A 124 -6.35 6.12 12.94
N VAL A 125 -7.53 6.66 12.72
CA VAL A 125 -8.27 7.45 13.71
C VAL A 125 -9.42 6.64 14.33
N ALA A 126 -10.04 7.15 15.39
CA ALA A 126 -10.99 6.39 16.21
C ALA A 126 -12.26 5.95 15.45
N ASP A 127 -12.73 6.74 14.47
CA ASP A 127 -13.84 6.40 13.58
C ASP A 127 -13.45 5.36 12.51
N GLU A 128 -12.16 5.07 12.39
CA GLU A 128 -11.61 4.01 11.57
C GLU A 128 -11.29 2.74 12.34
N ALA A 129 -11.58 2.71 13.64
CA ALA A 129 -11.35 1.55 14.47
C ALA A 129 -12.05 0.29 13.91
N VAL A 130 -11.37 -0.83 14.01
CA VAL A 130 -11.88 -2.15 13.62
C VAL A 130 -11.97 -3.04 14.87
N PRO A 131 -12.78 -4.10 14.86
CA PRO A 131 -12.79 -5.05 15.96
C PRO A 131 -11.38 -5.59 16.24
N GLU A 132 -11.07 -5.91 17.49
CA GLU A 132 -9.80 -6.56 17.82
C GLU A 132 -9.62 -7.89 17.06
N GLY A 133 -8.36 -8.27 16.84
CA GLY A 133 -7.97 -9.56 16.26
C GLY A 133 -6.89 -9.47 15.19
N SER A 134 -6.68 -10.59 14.50
CA SER A 134 -5.67 -10.75 13.45
C SER A 134 -6.22 -10.36 12.07
N TYR A 135 -5.43 -9.64 11.30
CA TYR A 135 -5.78 -9.16 9.96
C TYR A 135 -4.64 -9.39 8.98
N LEU A 136 -4.96 -9.79 7.75
CA LEU A 136 -4.01 -9.72 6.65
C LEU A 136 -4.03 -8.32 6.05
N THR A 137 -2.83 -7.76 5.84
CA THR A 137 -2.65 -6.50 5.12
C THR A 137 -2.55 -6.77 3.61
N ILE A 138 -3.41 -6.12 2.83
CA ILE A 138 -3.36 -6.18 1.37
C ILE A 138 -3.05 -4.78 0.85
N LEU A 139 -1.86 -4.61 0.28
CA LEU A 139 -1.43 -3.35 -0.32
C LEU A 139 -1.64 -3.39 -1.84
N LYS A 140 -2.15 -2.28 -2.39
CA LYS A 140 -2.19 -2.02 -3.84
C LYS A 140 -1.55 -0.68 -4.15
N VAL A 141 -0.84 -0.61 -5.27
CA VAL A 141 -0.25 0.61 -5.83
C VAL A 141 -0.57 0.66 -7.32
N ASN A 142 -1.26 1.69 -7.78
CA ASN A 142 -1.74 1.87 -9.17
C ASN A 142 -2.43 0.61 -9.73
N GLY A 143 -3.30 0.01 -8.92
CA GLY A 143 -4.03 -1.21 -9.27
C GLY A 143 -3.21 -2.52 -9.21
N GLN A 144 -1.89 -2.46 -9.01
CA GLN A 144 -1.03 -3.63 -8.82
C GLN A 144 -1.03 -4.03 -7.34
N GLN A 145 -1.42 -5.27 -7.06
CA GLN A 145 -1.42 -5.80 -5.70
C GLN A 145 -0.05 -6.33 -5.31
N ALA A 146 0.38 -6.08 -4.07
CA ALA A 146 1.62 -6.63 -3.56
C ALA A 146 1.60 -8.16 -3.58
N ILE A 147 2.73 -8.77 -3.93
CA ILE A 147 2.85 -10.24 -4.03
C ILE A 147 2.55 -10.90 -2.68
N GLN A 148 2.98 -10.24 -1.59
CA GLN A 148 2.88 -10.75 -0.24
C GLN A 148 1.90 -9.91 0.58
N SER A 149 1.19 -10.59 1.45
CA SER A 149 0.38 -10.00 2.52
C SER A 149 0.96 -10.38 3.86
N PHE A 150 0.95 -9.46 4.82
CA PHE A 150 1.49 -9.70 6.15
C PHE A 150 0.39 -9.61 7.20
N PRO A 151 0.37 -10.53 8.17
CA PRO A 151 -0.56 -10.45 9.27
C PRO A 151 -0.18 -9.27 10.19
N VAL A 152 -1.19 -8.64 10.76
CA VAL A 152 -1.08 -7.67 11.85
C VAL A 152 -2.06 -8.05 12.94
N GLU A 153 -1.59 -8.02 14.18
CA GLU A 153 -2.42 -8.26 15.36
C GLU A 153 -2.88 -6.92 15.92
N LEU A 154 -4.18 -6.67 15.88
CA LEU A 154 -4.80 -5.47 16.45
C LEU A 154 -5.44 -5.86 17.77
N VAL A 155 -4.63 -5.83 18.82
CA VAL A 155 -5.03 -6.13 20.20
C VAL A 155 -4.67 -4.95 21.11
N PRO A 156 -5.32 -4.81 22.28
CA PRO A 156 -5.01 -3.77 23.26
C PRO A 156 -3.56 -3.74 23.75
#